data_AF-A0A7S2CVM9-F1
#
_entry.id   AF-A0A7S2CVM9-F1
#
_cell.length_a   1.000
_cell.length_b   1.000
_cell.length_c   1.000
_cell.angle_alpha   90.00
_cell.angle_beta   90.00
_cell.angle_gamma   90.00
#
_symmetry.space_group_name_H-M   'P 1'
#
loop_
_entity.id
_entity.type
_entity.pdbx_description
1 polymer ?
#
loop_
_entity_poly.entity_id
_entity_poly.type
_entity_poly.pdbx_seq_one_letter_code
_entity_poly.pdbx_strand_id
1 'polypeptide(L)'
;FKAQMKALEDGSPLAVVLEDDSWPVEDFVERLWSLVHEELPCDWEVVSLMSRCPYGKCVSPHLSRVQPDINEPAWRCHQGVNWGMQGVLYRTSSLRAVQKIWRQQVFNEARPHCMDVDVALASVSDRVAFYAVPAGQDPGFLKETNHPSARWTINVAGRRAPAEFDVDPTNIG
;
A
#
# COMPACT_ATOMS: atom_id res chain seq x y z
N PHE A 1 5.15 -9.75 3.87
CA PHE A 1 5.53 -8.92 5.06
C PHE A 1 6.99 -9.06 5.54
N LYS A 2 7.85 -9.82 4.86
CA LYS A 2 9.25 -10.01 5.26
C LYS A 2 10.04 -8.68 5.36
N ALA A 3 9.82 -7.75 4.43
CA ALA A 3 10.47 -6.43 4.44
C ALA A 3 10.17 -5.61 5.71
N GLN A 4 8.92 -5.59 6.17
CA GLN A 4 8.54 -4.89 7.41
C GLN A 4 9.12 -5.58 8.65
N MET A 5 9.24 -6.93 8.66
CA MET A 5 9.92 -7.64 9.75
C MET A 5 11.41 -7.30 9.80
N LYS A 6 12.07 -7.27 8.63
CA LYS A 6 13.46 -6.84 8.51
C LYS A 6 13.67 -5.41 9.02
N ALA A 7 12.77 -4.49 8.65
CA ALA A 7 12.79 -3.12 9.16
C ALA A 7 12.68 -3.04 10.70
N LEU A 8 11.85 -3.89 11.32
CA LEU A 8 11.73 -3.96 12.78
C LEU A 8 12.97 -4.53 13.45
N GLU A 9 13.67 -5.47 12.80
CA GLU A 9 14.91 -6.07 13.28
C GLU A 9 16.11 -5.11 13.13
N ASP A 10 16.15 -4.32 12.07
CA ASP A 10 17.23 -3.38 11.78
C ASP A 10 17.29 -2.21 12.78
N GLY A 11 16.17 -1.89 13.44
CA GLY A 11 16.11 -0.87 14.50
C GLY A 11 16.15 0.58 14.00
N SER A 12 16.16 0.80 12.68
CA SER A 12 16.07 2.13 12.08
C SER A 12 14.75 2.83 12.45
N PRO A 13 14.72 4.16 12.67
CA PRO A 13 13.49 4.90 13.00
C PRO A 13 12.51 4.99 11.82
N LEU A 14 13.02 4.82 10.60
CA LEU A 14 12.29 4.86 9.35
C LEU A 14 12.61 3.64 8.52
N ALA A 15 11.64 3.18 7.75
CA ALA A 15 11.85 2.13 6.76
C ALA A 15 11.15 2.47 5.45
N VAL A 16 11.91 2.45 4.36
CA VAL A 16 11.38 2.56 3.00
C VAL A 16 11.32 1.16 2.41
N VAL A 17 10.14 0.77 1.94
CA VAL A 17 9.90 -0.49 1.23
C VAL A 17 9.46 -0.14 -0.17
N LEU A 18 10.18 -0.60 -1.18
CA LEU A 18 9.85 -0.39 -2.59
C LEU A 18 9.36 -1.71 -3.20
N GLU A 19 8.44 -1.60 -4.16
CA GLU A 19 8.11 -2.71 -5.05
C GLU A 19 9.25 -2.98 -6.04
N ASP A 20 9.30 -4.22 -6.54
CA ASP A 20 10.35 -4.71 -7.43
C ASP A 20 10.38 -4.00 -8.80
N ASP A 21 9.45 -3.09 -9.12
CA ASP A 21 9.36 -2.35 -10.39
C ASP A 21 9.37 -0.81 -10.21
N SER A 22 9.73 -0.34 -9.01
CA SER A 22 9.59 1.05 -8.58
C SER A 22 10.88 1.73 -8.17
N TRP A 23 11.41 2.64 -9.01
CA TRP A 23 12.76 3.19 -8.81
C TRP A 23 12.73 4.58 -8.16
N PRO A 24 13.62 4.88 -7.20
CA PRO A 24 13.81 6.23 -6.70
C PRO A 24 14.32 7.17 -7.81
N VAL A 25 13.90 8.43 -7.74
CA VAL A 25 14.49 9.52 -8.55
C VAL A 25 15.91 9.87 -8.06
N GLU A 26 16.66 10.64 -8.85
CA GLU A 26 18.08 10.94 -8.54
C GLU A 26 18.27 11.64 -7.20
N ASP A 27 17.37 12.56 -6.84
CA ASP A 27 17.36 13.35 -5.60
C ASP A 27 16.39 12.78 -4.55
N PHE A 28 16.14 11.46 -4.58
CA PHE A 28 15.17 10.80 -3.70
C PHE A 28 15.46 11.03 -2.22
N VAL A 29 16.73 10.97 -1.81
CA VAL A 29 17.13 11.09 -0.40
C VAL A 29 16.83 12.50 0.12
N GLU A 30 17.16 13.52 -0.67
CA GLU A 30 16.91 14.93 -0.39
C GLU A 30 15.41 15.22 -0.30
N ARG A 31 14.63 14.71 -1.25
CA ARG A 31 13.17 14.83 -1.24
C ARG A 31 12.55 14.15 -0.03
N LEU A 32 12.99 12.92 0.28
CA LEU A 32 12.50 12.17 1.43
C LEU A 32 12.85 12.88 2.73
N TRP A 33 14.04 13.48 2.81
CA TRP A 33 14.46 14.27 3.96
C TRP A 33 13.56 15.49 4.17
N SER A 34 13.33 16.29 3.12
CA SER A 34 12.41 17.45 3.18
C SER A 34 11.00 17.02 3.55
N LEU A 35 10.47 15.97 2.93
CA LEU A 35 9.14 15.42 3.27
C LEU A 35 9.03 15.11 4.77
N VAL A 36 10.00 14.38 5.32
CA VAL A 36 9.99 13.95 6.73
C VAL A 36 10.13 15.11 7.71
N HIS A 37 10.93 16.13 7.38
CA HIS A 37 11.26 17.20 8.32
C HIS A 37 10.37 18.43 8.21
N GLU A 38 9.79 18.67 7.04
CA GLU A 38 9.12 19.93 6.71
C GLU A 38 7.62 19.75 6.47
N GLU A 39 7.18 18.57 6.04
CA GLU A 39 5.83 18.37 5.54
C GLU A 39 5.00 17.33 6.30
N LEU A 40 5.62 16.24 6.78
CA LEU A 40 4.88 15.19 7.48
C LEU A 40 4.32 15.69 8.82
N PRO A 41 3.00 15.57 9.04
CA PRO A 41 2.40 15.91 10.34
C PRO A 41 2.93 15.00 11.45
N CYS A 42 3.08 15.50 12.68
CA CYS A 42 3.72 14.76 13.77
C CYS A 42 3.10 13.38 14.08
N ASP A 43 1.82 13.17 13.73
CA ASP A 43 1.06 11.95 13.96
C ASP A 43 1.28 10.86 12.88
N TRP A 44 2.06 11.13 11.83
CA TRP A 44 2.21 10.21 10.71
C TRP A 44 2.71 8.82 11.13
N GLU A 45 2.20 7.79 10.46
CA GLU A 45 2.57 6.39 10.69
C GLU A 45 3.02 5.70 9.40
N VAL A 46 2.32 5.94 8.29
CA VAL A 46 2.59 5.33 6.99
C VAL A 46 2.43 6.37 5.89
N VAL A 47 3.30 6.34 4.89
CA VAL A 47 3.22 7.21 3.72
C VAL A 47 3.38 6.39 2.46
N SER A 48 2.40 6.43 1.55
CA SER A 48 2.62 5.99 0.17
C SER A 48 3.43 7.06 -0.57
N LEU A 49 4.61 6.70 -1.08
CA LEU A 49 5.52 7.61 -1.77
C LEU A 49 5.10 7.88 -3.22
N MET A 50 4.11 7.16 -3.72
CA MET A 50 3.48 7.38 -5.01
C MET A 50 2.06 6.84 -4.98
N SER A 51 1.09 7.68 -5.30
CA SER A 51 -0.32 7.28 -5.37
C SER A 51 -0.95 7.84 -6.63
N ARG A 52 -1.47 6.98 -7.50
CA ARG A 52 -2.16 7.42 -8.71
C ARG A 52 -3.50 8.10 -8.40
N CYS A 53 -4.19 7.61 -7.38
CA CYS A 53 -5.54 8.08 -7.01
C CYS A 53 -5.71 8.15 -5.48
N PRO A 54 -5.01 9.05 -4.77
CA PRO A 54 -5.23 9.22 -3.35
C PRO A 54 -6.56 9.95 -3.10
N TYR A 55 -7.45 9.34 -2.33
CA TYR A 55 -8.66 10.01 -1.83
C TYR A 55 -8.42 10.55 -0.43
N GLY A 56 -8.80 11.80 -0.21
CA GLY A 56 -8.73 12.42 1.09
C GLY A 56 -8.50 13.92 0.99
N LYS A 57 -7.65 14.46 1.87
CA LYS A 57 -7.44 15.91 1.99
C LYS A 57 -5.98 16.28 1.83
N CYS A 58 -5.67 17.30 1.04
CA CYS A 58 -4.34 17.88 1.01
C CYS A 58 -3.98 18.44 2.40
N VAL A 59 -2.77 18.14 2.89
CA VAL A 59 -2.27 18.60 4.19
C VAL A 59 -0.99 19.41 4.09
N SER A 60 -0.16 19.13 3.08
CA SER A 60 1.05 19.88 2.74
C SER A 60 1.18 19.96 1.20
N PRO A 61 2.13 20.74 0.66
CA PRO A 61 2.34 20.84 -0.79
C PRO A 61 2.42 19.50 -1.50
N HIS A 62 3.13 18.52 -0.90
CA HIS A 62 3.32 17.23 -1.52
C HIS A 62 2.44 16.10 -0.97
N LEU A 63 1.66 16.37 0.08
CA LEU A 63 1.04 15.30 0.86
C LEU A 63 -0.48 15.45 0.97
N SER A 64 -1.14 14.32 0.81
CA SER A 64 -2.56 14.14 1.14
C SER A 64 -2.70 13.19 2.34
N ARG A 65 -3.60 13.53 3.26
CA ARG A 65 -4.11 12.59 4.26
C ARG A 65 -5.12 11.68 3.58
N VAL A 66 -4.84 10.39 3.55
CA VAL A 66 -5.76 9.39 3.01
C VAL A 66 -6.96 9.28 3.95
N GLN A 67 -8.16 9.18 3.37
CA GLN A 67 -9.40 8.93 4.09
C GLN A 67 -10.00 7.60 3.61
N PRO A 68 -10.80 6.92 4.44
CA PRO A 68 -11.52 5.73 3.99
C PRO A 68 -12.40 6.11 2.81
N ASP A 69 -12.54 5.20 1.85
CA ASP A 69 -13.49 5.40 0.78
C ASP A 69 -14.92 5.38 1.36
N ILE A 70 -15.51 6.56 1.55
CA ILE A 70 -16.87 6.69 2.05
C ILE A 70 -17.93 6.27 1.02
N ASN A 71 -17.54 6.11 -0.25
CA ASN A 71 -18.40 5.65 -1.32
C ASN A 71 -18.42 4.12 -1.44
N GLU A 72 -17.49 3.41 -0.78
CA GLU A 72 -17.51 1.96 -0.66
C GLU A 72 -17.99 1.54 0.74
N PRO A 73 -19.08 0.75 0.84
CA PRO A 73 -19.45 0.14 2.11
C PRO A 73 -18.27 -0.66 2.68
N ALA A 74 -18.05 -0.66 4.00
CA ALA A 74 -16.89 -1.32 4.62
C ALA A 74 -16.73 -2.82 4.29
N TRP A 75 -17.76 -3.48 3.74
CA TRP A 75 -17.74 -4.87 3.26
C TRP A 75 -17.29 -5.03 1.79
N ARG A 76 -17.12 -3.93 1.06
CA ARG A 76 -16.93 -3.81 -0.39
C ARG A 76 -15.61 -3.08 -0.72
N CYS A 77 -14.45 -3.51 -0.19
CA CYS A 77 -13.13 -2.94 -0.58
C CYS A 77 -12.79 -3.16 -2.08
N HIS A 78 -13.65 -2.87 -3.05
CA HIS A 78 -13.50 -3.38 -4.41
C HIS A 78 -12.31 -2.75 -5.14
N GLN A 79 -11.97 -1.49 -4.86
CA GLN A 79 -10.95 -0.74 -5.61
C GLN A 79 -10.25 0.33 -4.76
N GLY A 80 -9.98 0.03 -3.48
CA GLY A 80 -9.56 0.98 -2.46
C GLY A 80 -8.82 2.23 -2.94
N VAL A 81 -9.24 3.38 -2.43
CA VAL A 81 -8.59 4.66 -2.67
C VAL A 81 -7.12 4.60 -2.27
N ASN A 82 -6.23 5.18 -3.06
CA ASN A 82 -4.77 4.98 -3.04
C ASN A 82 -4.29 3.76 -3.87
N TRP A 83 -4.27 3.94 -5.19
CA TRP A 83 -3.70 2.96 -6.13
C TRP A 83 -2.21 3.18 -6.32
N GLY A 84 -1.45 2.11 -6.06
CA GLY A 84 -0.01 2.09 -6.24
C GLY A 84 0.70 1.98 -4.91
N MET A 85 1.33 0.83 -4.68
CA MET A 85 2.20 0.60 -3.53
C MET A 85 3.67 0.55 -3.99
N GLN A 86 4.02 1.37 -4.99
CA GLN A 86 5.36 1.42 -5.60
C GLN A 86 6.44 1.65 -4.54
N GLY A 87 6.12 2.45 -3.53
CA GLY A 87 6.95 2.54 -2.34
C GLY A 87 6.20 3.09 -1.15
N VAL A 88 6.55 2.58 0.02
CA VAL A 88 5.93 2.95 1.29
C VAL A 88 7.00 3.27 2.32
N LEU A 89 6.86 4.44 2.93
CA LEU A 89 7.63 4.87 4.09
C LEU A 89 6.84 4.52 5.36
N TYR A 90 7.51 3.84 6.29
CA TYR A 90 6.97 3.50 7.60
C TYR A 90 7.72 4.22 8.71
N ARG A 91 6.97 4.73 9.70
CA ARG A 91 7.51 5.03 11.02
C ARG A 91 7.62 3.73 11.80
N THR A 92 8.84 3.28 12.08
CA THR A 92 9.04 1.92 12.63
C THR A 92 8.51 1.77 14.06
N SER A 93 8.42 2.87 14.82
CA SER A 93 7.86 2.87 16.18
C SER A 93 6.38 2.50 16.23
N SER A 94 5.60 2.82 15.20
CA SER A 94 4.17 2.47 15.11
C SER A 94 3.90 1.22 14.27
N LEU A 95 4.89 0.75 13.50
CA LEU A 95 4.73 -0.31 12.50
C LEU A 95 4.08 -1.59 13.06
N ARG A 96 4.42 -2.04 14.28
CA ARG A 96 3.78 -3.22 14.89
C ARG A 96 2.28 -3.02 15.15
N ALA A 97 1.90 -1.84 15.62
CA ALA A 97 0.50 -1.50 15.89
C ALA A 97 -0.29 -1.40 14.58
N VAL A 98 0.27 -0.70 13.60
CA VAL A 98 -0.28 -0.58 12.24
C VAL A 98 -0.48 -1.96 11.60
N GLN A 99 0.53 -2.84 11.69
CA GLN A 99 0.43 -4.23 11.20
C GLN A 99 -0.72 -5.00 11.80
N LYS A 100 -0.97 -4.86 13.10
CA LYS A 100 -2.09 -5.54 13.76
C LYS A 100 -3.44 -5.11 13.16
N ILE A 101 -3.57 -3.85 12.76
CA ILE A 101 -4.81 -3.28 12.23
C ILE A 101 -5.04 -3.74 10.78
N TRP A 102 -4.10 -3.48 9.86
CA TRP A 102 -4.34 -3.76 8.45
C TRP A 102 -4.31 -5.28 8.15
N ARG A 103 -3.58 -6.11 8.93
CA ARG A 103 -3.59 -7.59 8.75
C ARG A 103 -4.98 -8.19 8.92
N GLN A 104 -5.78 -7.62 9.82
CA GLN A 104 -7.16 -8.05 10.04
C GLN A 104 -8.06 -7.75 8.83
N GLN A 105 -7.68 -6.80 7.97
CA GLN A 105 -8.39 -6.50 6.73
C GLN A 105 -7.87 -7.36 5.57
N VAL A 106 -6.55 -7.47 5.42
CA VAL A 106 -5.90 -8.26 4.35
C VAL A 106 -6.28 -9.74 4.42
N PHE A 107 -6.26 -10.32 5.62
CA PHE A 107 -6.54 -11.75 5.82
C PHE A 107 -8.00 -12.02 6.21
N ASN A 108 -8.92 -11.24 5.66
CA ASN A 108 -10.34 -11.44 5.86
C ASN A 108 -10.95 -12.12 4.63
N GLU A 109 -11.15 -13.43 4.68
CA GLU A 109 -11.72 -14.20 3.57
C GLU A 109 -13.15 -13.79 3.22
N ALA A 110 -13.90 -13.21 4.17
CA ALA A 110 -15.21 -12.64 3.89
C ALA A 110 -15.16 -11.32 3.10
N ARG A 111 -13.95 -10.76 2.89
CA ARG A 111 -13.69 -9.50 2.18
C ARG A 111 -12.47 -9.61 1.25
N PRO A 112 -12.54 -10.46 0.20
CA PRO A 112 -11.38 -10.80 -0.63
C PRO A 112 -10.76 -9.61 -1.36
N HIS A 113 -11.50 -8.52 -1.57
CA HIS A 113 -10.97 -7.35 -2.25
C HIS A 113 -10.08 -6.46 -1.35
N CYS A 114 -10.05 -6.67 -0.03
CA CYS A 114 -9.11 -5.98 0.87
C CYS A 114 -7.74 -6.67 0.95
N MET A 115 -7.43 -7.68 0.13
CA MET A 115 -6.17 -8.45 0.19
C MET A 115 -4.93 -7.62 -0.17
N ASP A 116 -5.10 -6.49 -0.85
CA ASP A 116 -4.00 -5.59 -1.15
C ASP A 116 -3.72 -4.64 0.03
N VAL A 117 -2.44 -4.45 0.36
CA VAL A 117 -2.03 -3.73 1.57
C VAL A 117 -2.33 -2.23 1.48
N ASP A 118 -2.23 -1.63 0.29
CA ASP A 118 -2.61 -0.24 0.02
C ASP A 118 -4.11 0.00 0.26
N VAL A 119 -4.95 -0.88 -0.30
CA VAL A 119 -6.40 -0.91 -0.09
C VAL A 119 -6.76 -1.12 1.38
N ALA A 120 -6.09 -2.07 2.04
CA ALA A 120 -6.30 -2.33 3.47
C ALA A 120 -5.95 -1.11 4.33
N LEU A 121 -4.78 -0.49 4.10
CA LEU A 121 -4.36 0.73 4.80
C LEU A 121 -5.33 1.89 4.57
N ALA A 122 -5.82 2.06 3.35
CA ALA A 122 -6.82 3.08 3.03
C ALA A 122 -8.13 2.86 3.77
N SER A 123 -8.63 1.61 3.81
CA SER A 123 -9.87 1.24 4.52
C SER A 123 -9.84 1.49 6.04
N VAL A 124 -8.64 1.57 6.62
CA VAL A 124 -8.43 1.80 8.06
C VAL A 124 -7.77 3.14 8.36
N SER A 125 -7.79 4.08 7.41
CA SER A 125 -7.12 5.39 7.53
C SER A 125 -7.82 6.36 8.51
N ASP A 126 -9.00 5.97 9.02
CA ASP A 126 -9.65 6.54 10.20
C ASP A 126 -8.96 6.13 11.52
N ARG A 127 -8.22 5.01 11.50
CA ARG A 127 -7.51 4.43 12.66
C ARG A 127 -5.99 4.42 12.52
N VAL A 128 -5.49 4.59 11.30
CA VAL A 128 -4.06 4.63 10.95
C VAL A 128 -3.74 5.96 10.30
N ALA A 129 -2.67 6.59 10.73
CA ALA A 129 -2.18 7.83 10.15
C ALA A 129 -1.49 7.60 8.80
N PHE A 130 -2.33 7.38 7.77
CA PHE A 130 -1.91 7.07 6.42
C PHE A 130 -1.95 8.29 5.51
N TYR A 131 -0.81 8.62 4.94
CA TYR A 131 -0.65 9.71 3.99
C TYR A 131 -0.19 9.19 2.64
N ALA A 132 -0.35 10.00 1.61
CA ALA A 132 0.04 9.65 0.25
C ALA A 132 0.56 10.86 -0.51
N VAL A 133 1.61 10.63 -1.30
CA VAL A 133 2.12 11.56 -2.31
C VAL A 133 1.37 11.32 -3.62
N PRO A 134 0.56 12.27 -4.11
CA PRO A 134 -0.09 12.15 -5.42
C PRO A 134 0.91 12.06 -6.57
N ALA A 135 0.70 11.09 -7.48
CA ALA A 135 1.57 10.83 -8.64
C ALA A 135 1.53 11.94 -9.71
N GLY A 136 0.62 12.92 -9.59
CA GLY A 136 0.58 14.10 -10.46
C GLY A 136 1.73 15.09 -10.23
N GLN A 137 2.60 14.84 -9.24
CA GLN A 137 3.80 15.64 -8.99
C GLN A 137 4.93 15.21 -9.92
N ASP A 138 5.56 16.18 -10.58
CA ASP A 138 6.71 15.95 -11.46
C ASP A 138 7.83 16.96 -11.14
N PRO A 139 9.03 16.49 -10.70
CA PRO A 139 9.38 15.10 -10.41
C PRO A 139 8.70 14.59 -9.12
N GLY A 140 8.17 13.37 -9.16
CA GLY A 140 7.72 12.65 -7.98
C GLY A 140 8.89 12.04 -7.18
N PHE A 141 8.59 11.18 -6.20
CA PHE A 141 9.62 10.45 -5.44
C PHE A 141 10.10 9.20 -6.17
N LEU A 142 9.19 8.57 -6.91
CA LEU A 142 9.41 7.30 -7.59
C LEU A 142 9.06 7.44 -9.06
N LYS A 143 9.71 6.63 -9.89
CA LYS A 143 9.36 6.43 -11.29
C LYS A 143 9.05 4.96 -11.53
N GLU A 144 7.95 4.71 -12.19
CA GLU A 144 7.65 3.41 -12.76
C GLU A 144 8.39 3.28 -14.10
N THR A 145 8.90 2.09 -14.39
CA THR A 145 9.42 1.78 -15.72
C THR A 145 8.29 1.24 -16.61
N ASN A 146 8.47 1.23 -17.94
CA ASN A 146 7.48 0.71 -18.89
C ASN A 146 7.29 -0.83 -18.83
N HIS A 147 7.77 -1.49 -17.78
CA HIS A 147 7.57 -2.92 -17.58
C HIS A 147 6.15 -3.19 -17.06
N PRO A 148 5.50 -4.28 -17.50
CA PRO A 148 4.21 -4.66 -16.96
C PRO A 148 4.33 -4.94 -15.46
N SER A 149 3.45 -4.34 -14.66
CA SER A 149 3.44 -4.52 -13.20
C SER A 149 3.46 -6.01 -12.85
N ALA A 150 4.37 -6.40 -11.95
CA ALA A 150 4.42 -7.77 -11.45
C ALA A 150 3.08 -8.15 -10.79
N ARG A 151 2.45 -7.20 -10.07
CA ARG A 151 1.12 -7.34 -9.48
C ARG A 151 0.04 -7.59 -10.54
N TRP A 152 0.03 -6.84 -11.64
CA TRP A 152 -0.91 -7.10 -12.74
C TRP A 152 -0.74 -8.51 -13.30
N THR A 153 0.50 -8.94 -13.53
CA THR A 153 0.82 -10.27 -14.06
C THR A 153 0.34 -11.38 -13.13
N ILE A 154 0.59 -11.26 -11.82
CA ILE A 154 0.15 -12.21 -10.79
C ILE A 154 -1.38 -12.24 -10.69
N ASN A 155 -2.03 -11.08 -10.66
CA ASN A 155 -3.49 -10.99 -10.55
C ASN A 155 -4.20 -11.55 -11.78
N VAL A 156 -3.64 -11.36 -12.98
CA VAL A 156 -4.17 -11.97 -14.22
C VAL A 156 -3.92 -13.47 -14.24
N ALA A 157 -2.76 -13.94 -13.77
CA ALA A 157 -2.48 -15.38 -13.65
C ALA A 157 -3.47 -16.08 -12.69
N GLY A 158 -3.77 -15.46 -11.54
CA GLY A 158 -4.74 -15.99 -10.57
C GLY A 158 -6.18 -16.05 -11.09
N ARG A 159 -6.56 -15.16 -12.02
CA ARG A 159 -7.87 -15.19 -12.69
C ARG A 159 -8.00 -16.28 -13.75
N ARG A 160 -6.88 -16.83 -14.24
CA ARG A 160 -6.84 -17.84 -15.31
C ARG A 160 -6.79 -19.28 -14.81
N ALA A 161 -6.69 -19.51 -13.50
CA ALA A 161 -6.85 -20.84 -12.93
C ALA A 161 -8.32 -21.07 -12.57
N PRO A 162 -9.15 -21.72 -13.41
CA PRO A 162 -10.31 -22.40 -12.87
C PRO A 162 -9.79 -23.47 -11.91
N ALA A 163 -10.44 -23.61 -10.75
CA ALA A 163 -10.25 -24.79 -9.92
C ALA A 163 -10.66 -26.01 -10.75
N GLU A 164 -9.68 -26.75 -11.30
CA GLU A 164 -9.86 -28.15 -11.63
C GLU A 164 -10.09 -28.88 -10.30
N PHE A 165 -11.36 -28.97 -9.92
CA PHE A 165 -11.79 -30.09 -9.10
C PHE A 165 -11.58 -31.34 -9.96
N ASP A 166 -10.49 -32.06 -9.70
CA ASP A 166 -10.33 -33.45 -10.11
C ASP A 166 -11.46 -34.26 -9.48
N VAL A 167 -12.57 -34.39 -10.20
CA VAL A 167 -13.58 -35.40 -9.90
C VAL A 167 -13.03 -36.71 -10.46
N ASP A 168 -12.50 -37.56 -9.58
CA ASP A 168 -12.14 -38.93 -9.90
C ASP A 168 -13.40 -39.68 -10.41
N PRO A 169 -13.43 -40.11 -11.69
CA PRO A 169 -14.60 -40.78 -12.25
C PRO A 169 -14.79 -42.22 -11.75
N THR A 170 -13.96 -42.71 -10.83
CA THR A 170 -14.09 -44.07 -10.29
C THR A 170 -15.02 -44.20 -9.06
N ASN A 171 -15.60 -43.10 -8.58
CA ASN A 171 -16.41 -43.10 -7.36
C ASN A 171 -17.91 -42.81 -7.62
N ILE A 172 -18.52 -43.59 -8.51
CA ILE A 172 -19.98 -43.69 -8.63
C ILE A 172 -20.36 -45.12 -8.21
N GLY A 173 -20.87 -45.24 -6.98
CA GLY A 173 -21.57 -46.43 -6.50
C GLY A 173 -22.98 -46.53 -7.05
#